data_AF-G3JT24-F1
#
_entry.id   AF-G3JT24-F1
#
_cell.length_a   1.000
_cell.length_b   1.000
_cell.length_c   1.000
_cell.angle_alpha   90.00
_cell.angle_beta   90.00
_cell.angle_gamma   90.00
#
_symmetry.space_group_name_H-M   'P 1'
#
loop_
_entity.id
_entity.type
_entity.pdbx_description
1 polymer ?
#
loop_
_entity_poly.entity_id
_entity_poly.type
_entity_poly.pdbx_seq_one_letter_code
_entity_poly.pdbx_strand_id
1 'polypeptide(L)'
;MHGLKREPNDHVGAGNATVHKTPHGPVDVSDTAKPEGVPRYPEQAQTGTSVQTHHHARIHEHADTEPQKHLRHQMGRASLQDDEPTFGTKRSASQELSDMDVKRFKADPDEASGQEDAPPTLPFTVPFPDKPAVLEERAGDIEYRVVNNDGSRESTITLTGLKCLFQKQLPKMPKDYIARLVYDRNHLSIAIIKLPLEVIGGICYRPFHARKFAEIVFCAVSSDQQVKGYGAHIMSHLKDYVRATSPVMHFLTYADNYATGYFQKQGFTKAVSLDKALWMGYIKDYEGGTLMQCSMLPRVRYLEAGRMLLKQKEAVLAKIRPLSRSHIVHPPPPQWSGAGGVHPIDPLSIPAIRATGWCPAMDEMARAPRHGPHFTELRRFLYQMQNHKQAWPFLHPVNRDEVPDYYTVIKEPMDLSTMEERLTQDMYTGPQELVRDMKLIFDNCRKYNDATTIYSKCAAKLEKYMWTLVKEVPEWHNLLDEQAS
;
A
#
# COMPACT_ATOMS: atom_id res chain seq x y z
N MET A 1 -25.81 -64.14 -5.79
CA MET A 1 -25.69 -64.92 -4.55
C MET A 1 -26.03 -64.01 -3.38
N HIS A 2 -26.77 -64.57 -2.41
CA HIS A 2 -27.49 -63.99 -1.25
C HIS A 2 -26.77 -62.85 -0.47
N GLY A 3 -27.42 -61.91 0.22
CA GLY A 3 -28.83 -61.65 0.61
C GLY A 3 -28.82 -60.45 1.58
N LEU A 4 -29.73 -59.47 1.45
CA LEU A 4 -30.89 -59.18 2.35
C LEU A 4 -30.51 -58.76 3.79
N LYS A 5 -31.14 -57.80 4.50
CA LYS A 5 -32.03 -56.64 4.28
C LYS A 5 -32.41 -56.13 5.70
N ARG A 6 -32.62 -54.80 5.83
CA ARG A 6 -33.61 -54.09 6.69
C ARG A 6 -33.38 -53.80 8.20
N GLU A 7 -33.71 -52.54 8.52
CA GLU A 7 -33.96 -51.80 9.78
C GLU A 7 -35.21 -52.30 10.57
N PRO A 8 -35.90 -51.51 11.45
CA PRO A 8 -35.55 -50.50 12.50
C PRO A 8 -36.23 -50.81 13.87
N ASN A 9 -36.03 -50.00 14.93
CA ASN A 9 -37.14 -49.48 15.78
C ASN A 9 -36.74 -48.53 16.94
N ASP A 10 -37.69 -47.64 17.22
CA ASP A 10 -37.79 -46.58 18.24
C ASP A 10 -37.83 -47.04 19.71
N HIS A 11 -37.46 -46.13 20.65
CA HIS A 11 -38.27 -45.82 21.84
C HIS A 11 -37.87 -44.52 22.58
N VAL A 12 -38.78 -43.54 22.52
CA VAL A 12 -39.41 -42.72 23.59
C VAL A 12 -38.63 -42.36 24.87
N GLY A 13 -38.61 -41.05 25.18
CA GLY A 13 -38.40 -40.51 26.53
C GLY A 13 -38.70 -39.00 26.62
N ALA A 14 -39.85 -38.65 27.19
CA ALA A 14 -40.39 -37.29 27.34
C ALA A 14 -39.87 -36.55 28.60
N GLY A 15 -40.07 -35.22 28.66
CA GLY A 15 -40.26 -34.52 29.95
C GLY A 15 -39.68 -33.11 30.06
N ASN A 16 -40.56 -32.11 29.99
CA ASN A 16 -40.34 -30.67 30.16
C ASN A 16 -40.30 -30.20 31.64
N ALA A 17 -39.69 -29.02 31.84
CA ALA A 17 -40.02 -27.95 32.83
C ALA A 17 -39.81 -28.26 34.34
N THR A 18 -39.45 -27.33 35.24
CA THR A 18 -39.90 -25.94 35.40
C THR A 18 -39.02 -25.18 36.43
N VAL A 19 -39.04 -23.86 36.32
CA VAL A 19 -38.49 -22.78 37.18
C VAL A 19 -39.08 -22.74 38.60
N HIS A 20 -38.32 -22.28 39.61
CA HIS A 20 -38.85 -21.45 40.71
C HIS A 20 -37.80 -20.56 41.42
N LYS A 21 -38.33 -19.44 41.94
CA LYS A 21 -37.73 -18.18 42.45
C LYS A 21 -37.09 -18.25 43.85
N THR A 22 -36.17 -17.29 44.09
CA THR A 22 -35.67 -16.60 45.32
C THR A 22 -36.69 -16.42 46.48
N PRO A 23 -36.37 -16.07 47.78
CA PRO A 23 -35.54 -14.91 48.22
C PRO A 23 -34.90 -14.87 49.67
N HIS A 24 -34.29 -13.70 50.02
CA HIS A 24 -33.86 -13.15 51.34
C HIS A 24 -32.59 -13.75 51.99
N GLY A 25 -31.68 -13.04 52.66
CA GLY A 25 -31.58 -11.68 53.24
C GLY A 25 -30.18 -11.53 53.93
N PRO A 26 -29.89 -10.46 54.69
CA PRO A 26 -28.62 -9.70 54.64
C PRO A 26 -27.61 -10.02 55.75
N VAL A 27 -26.34 -9.63 55.56
CA VAL A 27 -25.38 -9.38 56.65
C VAL A 27 -24.52 -8.16 56.30
N ASP A 28 -24.52 -7.20 57.21
CA ASP A 28 -23.73 -5.97 57.23
C ASP A 28 -22.52 -6.15 58.18
N VAL A 29 -21.71 -5.10 58.34
CA VAL A 29 -20.59 -4.87 59.29
C VAL A 29 -19.19 -4.85 58.66
N SER A 30 -18.87 -3.63 58.20
CA SER A 30 -17.63 -2.84 58.41
C SER A 30 -16.31 -3.56 58.66
N ASP A 31 -15.29 -3.20 57.86
CA ASP A 31 -14.03 -2.79 58.45
C ASP A 31 -13.29 -1.73 57.63
N THR A 32 -12.78 -0.73 58.34
CA THR A 32 -12.10 0.46 57.85
C THR A 32 -10.61 0.20 57.62
N ALA A 33 -10.09 0.51 56.42
CA ALA A 33 -8.64 0.62 56.20
C ALA A 33 -8.31 1.92 55.45
N LYS A 34 -7.39 2.68 56.07
CA LYS A 34 -6.89 4.00 55.66
C LYS A 34 -6.07 3.94 54.37
N PRO A 35 -6.01 5.04 53.58
CA PRO A 35 -5.15 5.12 52.41
C PRO A 35 -3.68 5.36 52.80
N GLU A 36 -2.78 4.53 52.27
CA GLU A 36 -1.33 4.70 52.38
C GLU A 36 -0.84 5.92 51.57
N GLY A 37 0.12 6.62 52.18
CA GLY A 37 0.62 7.92 51.77
C GLY A 37 1.47 7.91 50.51
N VAL A 38 1.24 8.95 49.71
CA VAL A 38 2.08 9.39 48.61
C VAL A 38 3.42 9.91 49.16
N PRO A 39 4.59 9.44 48.68
CA PRO A 39 5.85 10.08 49.01
C PRO A 39 6.01 11.39 48.24
N ARG A 40 5.96 12.52 48.96
CA ARG A 40 6.50 13.82 48.53
C ARG A 40 8.02 13.74 48.49
N TYR A 41 8.62 14.16 47.37
CA TYR A 41 10.02 14.60 47.31
C TYR A 41 10.07 16.12 47.08
N PRO A 42 11.13 16.81 47.57
CA PRO A 42 11.05 18.20 47.98
C PRO A 42 11.24 19.20 46.84
N GLU A 43 10.56 20.32 47.02
CA GLU A 43 10.71 21.58 46.29
C GLU A 43 12.05 22.22 46.68
N GLN A 44 12.91 22.49 45.69
CA GLN A 44 14.05 23.39 45.85
C GLN A 44 13.97 24.51 44.82
N ALA A 45 14.14 25.73 45.36
CA ALA A 45 13.93 26.99 44.72
C ALA A 45 15.06 27.38 43.74
N GLN A 46 14.62 28.21 42.79
CA GLN A 46 15.32 29.07 41.84
C GLN A 46 16.77 29.45 42.18
N THR A 47 17.66 29.31 41.20
CA THR A 47 18.65 30.36 40.86
C THR A 47 18.76 30.45 39.34
N GLY A 48 18.60 31.66 38.82
CA GLY A 48 18.74 31.97 37.40
C GLY A 48 20.20 32.24 37.04
N THR A 49 20.58 31.86 35.83
CA THR A 49 21.65 32.53 35.10
C THR A 49 21.39 32.42 33.61
N SER A 50 21.03 33.57 33.03
CA SER A 50 21.09 33.86 31.60
C SER A 50 22.55 33.86 31.16
N VAL A 51 22.88 33.13 30.11
CA VAL A 51 24.08 33.39 29.30
C VAL A 51 23.64 33.52 27.85
N GLN A 52 23.33 34.76 27.48
CA GLN A 52 23.37 35.23 26.09
C GLN A 52 24.82 35.23 25.63
N THR A 53 25.11 34.62 24.49
CA THR A 53 26.30 34.98 23.69
C THR A 53 25.83 35.53 22.35
N HIS A 54 26.01 36.84 22.20
CA HIS A 54 25.94 37.56 20.95
C HIS A 54 27.06 37.10 20.02
N HIS A 55 26.76 36.84 18.76
CA HIS A 55 27.66 37.21 17.67
C HIS A 55 26.88 37.90 16.54
N HIS A 56 27.26 39.17 16.34
CA HIS A 56 26.89 40.02 15.22
C HIS A 56 27.39 39.44 13.90
N ALA A 57 26.57 39.53 12.86
CA ALA A 57 27.06 39.85 11.52
C ALA A 57 26.01 40.71 10.81
N ARG A 58 26.41 41.98 10.63
CA ARG A 58 25.73 43.07 9.96
C ARG A 58 25.98 42.91 8.46
N ILE A 59 24.94 42.85 7.62
CA ILE A 59 25.11 42.98 6.16
C ILE A 59 24.45 44.29 5.75
N HIS A 60 25.29 45.19 5.24
CA HIS A 60 24.93 46.46 4.65
C HIS A 60 24.26 46.24 3.29
N GLU A 61 23.14 46.92 3.07
CA GLU A 61 22.63 47.27 1.75
C GLU A 61 23.56 48.31 1.09
N HIS A 62 23.87 48.12 -0.18
CA HIS A 62 24.11 49.21 -1.12
C HIS A 62 23.60 48.79 -2.50
N ALA A 63 22.66 49.59 -3.00
CA ALA A 63 22.27 49.64 -4.40
C ALA A 63 23.36 50.34 -5.23
N ASP A 64 23.56 49.92 -6.47
CA ASP A 64 23.73 50.86 -7.59
C ASP A 64 23.61 50.18 -8.97
N THR A 65 22.59 50.65 -9.69
CA THR A 65 22.52 51.09 -11.10
C THR A 65 23.34 50.42 -12.22
N GLU A 66 22.59 50.10 -13.28
CA GLU A 66 22.91 49.68 -14.65
C GLU A 66 23.73 50.75 -15.45
N PRO A 67 24.36 50.44 -16.62
CA PRO A 67 23.59 50.34 -17.87
C PRO A 67 24.08 49.36 -18.97
N GLN A 68 23.09 49.04 -19.81
CA GLN A 68 23.06 48.27 -21.06
C GLN A 68 24.18 48.54 -22.10
N LYS A 69 24.57 47.49 -22.84
CA LYS A 69 24.87 47.57 -24.29
C LYS A 69 24.40 46.33 -25.06
N HIS A 70 23.56 46.59 -26.06
CA HIS A 70 23.22 45.72 -27.19
C HIS A 70 24.45 45.42 -28.07
N LEU A 71 24.58 44.20 -28.60
CA LEU A 71 24.92 44.01 -30.02
C LEU A 71 24.51 42.63 -30.55
N ARG A 72 24.06 42.64 -31.80
CA ARG A 72 23.45 41.59 -32.62
C ARG A 72 24.41 41.30 -33.79
N HIS A 73 24.66 40.02 -34.13
CA HIS A 73 24.87 39.46 -35.50
C HIS A 73 25.45 38.03 -35.40
N GLN A 74 24.77 37.00 -35.94
CA GLN A 74 24.71 36.50 -37.33
C GLN A 74 25.91 35.62 -37.76
N MET A 75 25.53 34.37 -38.06
CA MET A 75 25.96 33.45 -39.14
C MET A 75 27.45 33.27 -39.50
N GLY A 76 27.86 31.99 -39.54
CA GLY A 76 29.04 31.53 -40.28
C GLY A 76 29.14 30.00 -40.24
N ARG A 77 29.15 29.37 -41.42
CA ARG A 77 28.93 27.95 -41.72
C ARG A 77 30.24 27.35 -42.29
N ALA A 78 30.62 26.14 -41.89
CA ALA A 78 31.45 25.15 -42.64
C ALA A 78 31.59 23.87 -41.79
N SER A 79 30.87 22.77 -42.04
CA SER A 79 31.10 21.70 -43.03
C SER A 79 32.41 20.92 -42.85
N LEU A 80 32.32 19.70 -42.30
CA LEU A 80 33.01 18.48 -42.74
C LEU A 80 32.15 17.24 -42.36
N GLN A 81 31.80 16.47 -43.40
CA GLN A 81 31.25 15.10 -43.48
C GLN A 81 32.31 14.06 -43.08
N ASP A 82 32.10 12.76 -42.81
CA ASP A 82 31.02 11.76 -42.60
C ASP A 82 31.78 10.60 -41.85
N ASP A 83 31.23 9.69 -41.03
CA ASP A 83 30.36 8.55 -41.35
C ASP A 83 30.05 7.76 -40.05
N GLU A 84 28.78 7.41 -39.80
CA GLU A 84 28.29 6.16 -39.14
C GLU A 84 26.74 6.15 -39.16
N PRO A 85 26.06 4.98 -39.25
CA PRO A 85 24.71 4.86 -39.79
C PRO A 85 23.59 4.93 -38.73
N THR A 86 22.51 5.64 -39.06
CA THR A 86 21.31 5.85 -38.22
C THR A 86 20.17 4.86 -38.50
N PHE A 87 19.60 4.26 -37.45
CA PHE A 87 18.24 3.69 -37.46
C PHE A 87 17.22 4.69 -36.89
N GLY A 88 16.08 4.80 -37.58
CA GLY A 88 15.15 5.93 -37.55
C GLY A 88 14.29 6.12 -36.29
N THR A 89 13.94 7.40 -36.07
CA THR A 89 13.05 7.89 -35.00
C THR A 89 11.64 8.19 -35.52
N LYS A 90 10.67 7.88 -34.66
CA LYS A 90 9.26 8.32 -34.55
C LYS A 90 8.84 9.53 -35.41
N ARG A 91 7.65 9.45 -36.01
CA ARG A 91 6.82 10.63 -36.35
C ARG A 91 5.35 10.46 -35.98
N SER A 92 4.82 11.57 -35.46
CA SER A 92 3.41 11.93 -35.27
C SER A 92 2.74 12.21 -36.62
N ALA A 93 1.43 11.99 -36.73
CA ALA A 93 0.62 12.54 -37.82
C ALA A 93 -0.83 12.78 -37.37
N SER A 94 -1.19 14.06 -37.32
CA SER A 94 -2.56 14.57 -37.39
C SER A 94 -2.84 15.02 -38.83
N GLN A 95 -4.09 14.82 -39.25
CA GLN A 95 -4.83 15.42 -40.37
C GLN A 95 -4.67 14.90 -41.82
N GLU A 96 -5.84 14.42 -42.27
CA GLU A 96 -6.55 14.68 -43.53
C GLU A 96 -6.03 14.11 -44.85
N LEU A 97 -6.80 13.16 -45.40
CA LEU A 97 -7.13 13.09 -46.82
C LEU A 97 -8.58 12.61 -47.00
N SER A 98 -9.32 13.38 -47.80
CA SER A 98 -10.70 13.23 -48.25
C SER A 98 -10.80 12.56 -49.63
N ASP A 99 -12.03 12.21 -50.00
CA ASP A 99 -12.58 11.83 -51.32
C ASP A 99 -12.18 10.45 -51.89
N MET A 100 -13.03 9.65 -52.53
CA MET A 100 -14.48 9.64 -52.83
C MET A 100 -14.78 8.23 -53.37
N ASP A 101 -15.98 7.68 -53.13
CA ASP A 101 -16.89 7.15 -54.17
C ASP A 101 -17.99 6.27 -53.57
N VAL A 102 -19.20 6.83 -53.48
CA VAL A 102 -20.42 6.09 -53.17
C VAL A 102 -21.36 6.19 -54.37
N LYS A 103 -21.43 5.12 -55.17
CA LYS A 103 -22.47 4.93 -56.19
C LYS A 103 -23.52 3.93 -55.71
N ARG A 104 -24.64 4.55 -55.34
CA ARG A 104 -26.01 4.08 -55.12
C ARG A 104 -26.45 2.92 -56.03
N PHE A 105 -26.93 1.82 -55.42
CA PHE A 105 -27.80 0.84 -56.11
C PHE A 105 -29.27 1.07 -55.70
N LYS A 106 -30.15 0.94 -56.70
CA LYS A 106 -31.60 1.17 -56.66
C LYS A 106 -32.32 0.09 -55.84
N ALA A 107 -33.41 0.49 -55.21
CA ALA A 107 -34.42 -0.38 -54.61
C ALA A 107 -35.43 -0.84 -55.67
N ASP A 108 -35.85 -2.11 -55.59
CA ASP A 108 -37.08 -2.64 -56.17
C ASP A 108 -38.01 -3.12 -55.04
N PRO A 109 -39.34 -3.16 -55.24
CA PRO A 109 -40.33 -3.18 -54.17
C PRO A 109 -40.83 -4.59 -53.81
N ASP A 110 -41.16 -4.73 -52.52
CA ASP A 110 -42.12 -5.64 -51.87
C ASP A 110 -42.34 -7.05 -52.45
N GLU A 111 -41.78 -8.05 -51.75
CA GLU A 111 -42.53 -9.28 -51.44
C GLU A 111 -42.35 -9.64 -49.95
N ALA A 112 -43.47 -9.68 -49.25
CA ALA A 112 -43.56 -9.99 -47.84
C ALA A 112 -43.44 -11.51 -47.58
N SER A 113 -42.51 -11.90 -46.70
CA SER A 113 -42.66 -13.12 -45.90
C SER A 113 -41.92 -12.95 -44.58
N GLY A 114 -42.66 -13.09 -43.49
CA GLY A 114 -42.27 -12.69 -42.14
C GLY A 114 -40.95 -13.30 -41.63
N GLN A 115 -40.12 -12.43 -41.09
CA GLN A 115 -39.15 -12.78 -40.06
C GLN A 115 -39.56 -12.01 -38.80
N GLU A 116 -39.95 -12.76 -37.78
CA GLU A 116 -40.18 -12.25 -36.44
C GLU A 116 -38.92 -11.49 -35.99
N ASP A 117 -39.08 -10.20 -35.69
CA ASP A 117 -38.05 -9.38 -35.06
C ASP A 117 -37.60 -10.06 -33.77
N ALA A 118 -36.40 -10.65 -33.78
CA ALA A 118 -35.75 -11.09 -32.56
C ALA A 118 -35.60 -9.86 -31.65
N PRO A 119 -36.00 -9.94 -30.36
CA PRO A 119 -35.92 -8.80 -29.47
C PRO A 119 -34.48 -8.29 -29.40
N PRO A 120 -34.25 -6.97 -29.27
CA PRO A 120 -32.92 -6.41 -29.15
C PRO A 120 -32.18 -7.16 -28.04
N THR A 121 -31.05 -7.77 -28.39
CA THR A 121 -30.21 -8.51 -27.45
C THR A 121 -29.84 -7.57 -26.32
N LEU A 122 -30.33 -7.87 -25.11
CA LEU A 122 -30.03 -7.07 -23.93
C LEU A 122 -28.52 -6.85 -23.83
N PRO A 123 -28.04 -5.63 -23.53
CA PRO A 123 -26.61 -5.37 -23.44
C PRO A 123 -25.99 -6.32 -22.42
N PHE A 124 -24.99 -7.08 -22.87
CA PHE A 124 -24.26 -8.02 -22.02
C PHE A 124 -23.73 -7.29 -20.79
N THR A 125 -24.33 -7.58 -19.64
CA THR A 125 -23.98 -6.93 -18.37
C THR A 125 -22.97 -7.81 -17.65
N VAL A 126 -21.73 -7.32 -17.50
CA VAL A 126 -20.71 -8.05 -16.75
C VAL A 126 -21.11 -8.03 -15.26
N PRO A 127 -21.30 -9.20 -14.62
CA PRO A 127 -21.67 -9.25 -13.21
C PRO A 127 -20.56 -8.63 -12.36
N PHE A 128 -20.93 -7.73 -11.46
CA PHE A 128 -20.02 -7.12 -10.49
C PHE A 128 -20.46 -7.54 -9.08
N PRO A 129 -19.71 -8.42 -8.40
CA PRO A 129 -20.03 -8.81 -7.04
C PRO A 129 -19.74 -7.63 -6.09
N ASP A 130 -20.81 -7.03 -5.57
CA ASP A 130 -20.71 -5.98 -4.55
C ASP A 130 -20.24 -6.60 -3.22
N LYS A 131 -19.44 -5.85 -2.46
CA LYS A 131 -18.98 -6.27 -1.12
C LYS A 131 -20.10 -6.10 -0.09
N PRO A 132 -20.09 -6.84 1.04
CA PRO A 132 -21.11 -6.72 2.09
C PRO A 132 -21.36 -5.28 2.54
N ALA A 133 -20.29 -4.50 2.79
CA ALA A 133 -20.41 -3.09 3.17
C ALA A 133 -21.15 -2.20 2.14
N VAL A 134 -21.13 -2.56 0.85
CA VAL A 134 -21.86 -1.82 -0.21
C VAL A 134 -23.33 -2.22 -0.22
N LEU A 135 -23.61 -3.49 0.05
CA LEU A 135 -24.96 -4.01 0.14
C LEU A 135 -25.69 -3.47 1.36
N GLU A 136 -25.03 -3.45 2.53
CA GLU A 136 -25.60 -2.90 3.77
C GLU A 136 -25.89 -1.39 3.65
N GLU A 137 -25.03 -0.62 2.98
CA GLU A 137 -25.31 0.80 2.70
C GLU A 137 -26.50 0.98 1.74
N ARG A 138 -26.56 0.18 0.68
CA ARG A 138 -27.69 0.25 -0.29
C ARG A 138 -29.02 -0.17 0.36
N ALA A 139 -28.98 -1.10 1.30
CA ALA A 139 -30.14 -1.51 2.08
C ALA A 139 -30.56 -0.46 3.13
N GLY A 140 -29.69 0.51 3.43
CA GLY A 140 -29.90 1.52 4.47
C GLY A 140 -29.58 1.01 5.88
N ASP A 141 -28.94 -0.15 6.03
CA ASP A 141 -28.55 -0.70 7.35
C ASP A 141 -27.39 0.10 7.97
N ILE A 142 -26.56 0.68 7.12
CA ILE A 142 -25.46 1.56 7.51
C ILE A 142 -25.47 2.85 6.69
N GLU A 143 -24.83 3.88 7.25
CA GLU A 143 -24.62 5.15 6.58
C GLU A 143 -23.28 5.78 6.97
N TYR A 144 -22.78 6.65 6.10
CA TYR A 144 -21.53 7.37 6.29
C TYR A 144 -21.81 8.84 6.60
N ARG A 145 -21.45 9.29 7.81
CA ARG A 145 -21.62 10.69 8.23
C ARG A 145 -20.27 11.36 8.41
N VAL A 146 -20.12 12.55 7.85
CA VAL A 146 -19.01 13.45 8.18
C VAL A 146 -19.46 14.36 9.32
N VAL A 147 -18.73 14.35 10.42
CA VAL A 147 -19.02 15.09 11.64
C VAL A 147 -17.78 15.83 12.13
N ASN A 148 -17.98 16.95 12.82
CA ASN A 148 -16.95 17.67 13.57
C ASN A 148 -17.55 18.16 14.89
N ASN A 149 -16.73 18.78 15.76
CA ASN A 149 -17.22 19.36 17.00
C ASN A 149 -17.91 20.71 16.74
N ASP A 150 -19.12 20.64 16.19
CA ASP A 150 -20.02 21.76 15.89
C ASP A 150 -20.91 22.18 17.08
N GLY A 151 -20.85 21.44 18.19
CA GLY A 151 -21.70 21.63 19.36
C GLY A 151 -23.09 20.98 19.28
N SER A 152 -23.41 20.30 18.18
CA SER A 152 -24.67 19.57 18.05
C SER A 152 -24.66 18.27 18.85
N ARG A 153 -25.83 17.87 19.34
CA ARG A 153 -26.00 16.63 20.12
C ARG A 153 -25.65 15.40 19.30
N GLU A 154 -26.06 15.36 18.03
CA GLU A 154 -25.81 14.21 17.14
C GLU A 154 -24.32 14.05 16.83
N SER A 155 -23.63 15.12 16.43
CA SER A 155 -22.17 15.10 16.21
C SER A 155 -21.44 14.69 17.49
N THR A 156 -21.87 15.18 18.65
CA THR A 156 -21.27 14.80 19.95
C THR A 156 -21.40 13.30 20.23
N ILE A 157 -22.57 12.71 19.96
CA ILE A 157 -22.79 11.27 20.15
C ILE A 157 -21.89 10.47 19.18
N THR A 158 -21.86 10.84 17.90
CA THR A 158 -21.02 10.16 16.90
C THR A 158 -19.54 10.28 17.23
N LEU A 159 -19.06 11.48 17.58
CA LEU A 159 -17.67 11.70 18.00
C LEU A 159 -17.31 10.93 19.27
N THR A 160 -18.24 10.82 20.23
CA THR A 160 -18.05 10.00 21.43
C THR A 160 -17.90 8.53 21.06
N GLY A 161 -18.74 8.02 20.16
CA GLY A 161 -18.64 6.66 19.63
C GLY A 161 -17.30 6.40 18.94
N LEU A 162 -16.87 7.33 18.08
CA LEU A 162 -15.55 7.27 17.41
C LEU A 162 -14.39 7.30 18.41
N LYS A 163 -14.43 8.17 19.42
CA LYS A 163 -13.44 8.23 20.48
C LYS A 163 -13.31 6.87 21.17
N CYS A 164 -14.44 6.27 21.59
CA CYS A 164 -14.45 4.96 22.23
C CYS A 164 -13.91 3.86 21.30
N LEU A 165 -14.29 3.89 20.02
CA LEU A 165 -13.78 2.97 19.02
C LEU A 165 -12.26 3.09 18.86
N PHE A 166 -11.73 4.29 18.65
CA PHE A 166 -10.29 4.51 18.49
C PHE A 166 -9.52 4.11 19.75
N GLN A 167 -10.02 4.43 20.94
CA GLN A 167 -9.39 4.02 22.20
C GLN A 167 -9.31 2.49 22.36
N LYS A 168 -10.26 1.74 21.79
CA LYS A 168 -10.26 0.27 21.80
C LYS A 168 -9.35 -0.31 20.71
N GLN A 169 -9.38 0.24 19.50
CA GLN A 169 -8.68 -0.30 18.33
C GLN A 169 -7.21 0.17 18.23
N LEU A 170 -6.85 1.26 18.91
CA LEU A 170 -5.49 1.84 18.91
C LEU A 170 -4.90 1.87 20.33
N PRO A 171 -4.60 0.71 20.94
CA PRO A 171 -4.19 0.63 22.36
C PRO A 171 -2.85 1.31 22.66
N LYS A 172 -2.01 1.53 21.65
CA LYS A 172 -0.73 2.25 21.79
C LYS A 172 -0.89 3.77 21.86
N MET A 173 -2.07 4.30 21.49
CA MET A 173 -2.35 5.73 21.50
C MET A 173 -2.94 6.15 22.85
N PRO A 174 -2.41 7.20 23.51
CA PRO A 174 -2.96 7.67 24.79
C PRO A 174 -4.43 8.07 24.67
N LYS A 175 -5.26 7.64 25.64
CA LYS A 175 -6.72 7.86 25.59
C LYS A 175 -7.10 9.35 25.56
N ASP A 176 -6.41 10.18 26.32
CA ASP A 176 -6.64 11.63 26.36
C ASP A 176 -6.19 12.30 25.07
N TYR A 177 -5.12 11.78 24.44
CA TYR A 177 -4.66 12.26 23.14
C TYR A 177 -5.72 12.03 22.05
N ILE A 178 -6.30 10.82 22.01
CA ILE A 178 -7.40 10.50 21.09
C ILE A 178 -8.58 11.44 21.33
N ALA A 179 -9.03 11.57 22.58
CA ALA A 179 -10.17 12.42 22.92
C ALA A 179 -9.95 13.87 22.50
N ARG A 180 -8.76 14.42 22.79
CA ARG A 180 -8.40 15.79 22.43
C ARG A 180 -8.49 16.05 20.92
N LEU A 181 -8.01 15.13 20.08
CA LEU A 181 -8.03 15.31 18.63
C LEU A 181 -9.39 15.01 18.00
N VAL A 182 -10.11 13.99 18.46
CA VAL A 182 -11.47 13.69 17.97
C VAL A 182 -12.43 14.85 18.24
N TYR A 183 -12.29 15.53 19.38
CA TYR A 183 -13.12 16.70 19.72
C TYR A 183 -12.52 18.04 19.27
N ASP A 184 -11.36 18.06 18.62
CA ASP A 184 -10.77 19.30 18.12
C ASP A 184 -11.58 19.84 16.93
N ARG A 185 -11.91 21.13 16.96
CA ARG A 185 -12.77 21.75 15.92
C ARG A 185 -12.13 21.83 14.54
N ASN A 186 -10.80 21.74 14.47
CA ASN A 186 -10.06 21.71 13.20
C ASN A 186 -9.94 20.31 12.63
N HIS A 187 -10.43 19.29 13.34
CA HIS A 187 -10.49 17.92 12.86
C HIS A 187 -11.91 17.57 12.42
N LEU A 188 -11.99 16.80 11.35
CA LEU A 188 -13.21 16.20 10.84
C LEU A 188 -13.11 14.69 11.03
N SER A 189 -14.26 14.04 11.18
CA SER A 189 -14.32 12.59 11.19
C SER A 189 -15.40 12.11 10.24
N ILE A 190 -15.08 11.14 9.40
CA ILE A 190 -16.09 10.34 8.71
C ILE A 190 -16.35 9.07 9.54
N ALA A 191 -17.61 8.82 9.88
CA ALA A 191 -18.05 7.70 10.69
C ALA A 191 -18.91 6.74 9.87
N ILE A 192 -18.77 5.44 10.13
CA ILE A 192 -19.72 4.41 9.69
C ILE A 192 -20.70 4.19 10.84
N ILE A 193 -21.96 4.50 10.60
CA ILE A 193 -23.03 4.37 11.58
C ILE A 193 -23.94 3.25 11.11
N LYS A 194 -24.06 2.22 11.93
CA LYS A 194 -25.07 1.18 11.80
C LYS A 194 -26.33 1.63 12.52
N LEU A 195 -27.47 1.57 11.85
CA LEU A 195 -28.70 2.11 12.40
C LEU A 195 -29.18 1.29 13.63
N PRO A 196 -29.75 1.97 14.66
CA PRO A 196 -30.11 3.39 14.67
C PRO A 196 -28.97 4.37 14.97
N LEU A 197 -27.91 4.00 15.70
CA LEU A 197 -26.82 4.94 16.05
C LEU A 197 -25.51 4.28 16.55
N GLU A 198 -25.20 3.07 16.10
CA GLU A 198 -23.98 2.35 16.50
C GLU A 198 -22.79 2.74 15.60
N VAL A 199 -21.72 3.27 16.19
CA VAL A 199 -20.50 3.61 15.44
C VAL A 199 -19.60 2.38 15.31
N ILE A 200 -19.47 1.86 14.09
CA ILE A 200 -18.70 0.63 13.80
C ILE A 200 -17.34 0.89 13.14
N GLY A 201 -17.09 2.11 12.67
CA GLY A 201 -15.86 2.48 11.98
C GLY A 201 -15.70 3.98 11.82
N GLY A 202 -14.48 4.44 11.56
CA GLY A 202 -14.26 5.84 11.23
C GLY A 202 -12.83 6.21 10.85
N ILE A 203 -12.72 7.39 10.22
CA ILE A 203 -11.45 8.06 9.94
C ILE A 203 -11.53 9.47 10.49
N CYS A 204 -10.60 9.84 11.37
CA CYS A 204 -10.39 11.21 11.83
C CYS A 204 -9.26 11.83 11.02
N TYR A 205 -9.48 13.01 10.44
CA TYR A 205 -8.52 13.70 9.59
C TYR A 205 -8.54 15.21 9.82
N ARG A 206 -7.41 15.86 9.50
CA ARG A 206 -7.23 17.31 9.60
C ARG A 206 -6.90 17.87 8.22
N PRO A 207 -7.80 18.65 7.58
CA PRO A 207 -7.54 19.22 6.26
C PRO A 207 -6.71 20.52 6.33
N PHE A 208 -5.72 20.63 5.46
CA PHE A 208 -4.94 21.84 5.22
C PHE A 208 -5.25 22.38 3.83
N HIS A 209 -6.45 22.99 3.68
CA HIS A 209 -7.00 23.46 2.40
C HIS A 209 -6.00 24.28 1.56
N ALA A 210 -5.33 25.26 2.16
CA ALA A 210 -4.34 26.10 1.48
C ALA A 210 -3.13 25.32 0.94
N ARG A 211 -2.79 24.18 1.56
CA ARG A 211 -1.66 23.31 1.19
C ARG A 211 -2.09 22.08 0.39
N LYS A 212 -3.39 21.96 0.09
CA LYS A 212 -3.98 20.90 -0.74
C LYS A 212 -3.70 19.46 -0.23
N PHE A 213 -3.44 19.30 1.07
CA PHE A 213 -3.32 17.99 1.71
C PHE A 213 -4.18 17.89 2.97
N ALA A 214 -4.45 16.67 3.42
CA ALA A 214 -5.02 16.40 4.74
C ALA A 214 -4.22 15.32 5.47
N GLU A 215 -4.11 15.47 6.78
CA GLU A 215 -3.50 14.48 7.67
C GLU A 215 -4.58 13.49 8.11
N ILE A 216 -4.39 12.19 7.86
CA ILE A 216 -5.21 11.15 8.49
C ILE A 216 -4.58 10.81 9.84
N VAL A 217 -5.30 11.16 10.90
CA VAL A 217 -4.86 11.05 12.29
C VAL A 217 -5.22 9.68 12.87
N PHE A 218 -6.47 9.26 12.69
CA PHE A 218 -6.96 7.95 13.15
C PHE A 218 -7.75 7.26 12.07
N CYS A 219 -7.59 5.94 11.95
CA CYS A 219 -8.36 5.09 11.05
C CYS A 219 -8.60 3.75 11.72
N ALA A 220 -9.86 3.39 11.98
CA ALA A 220 -10.19 2.12 12.62
C ALA A 220 -11.59 1.63 12.22
N VAL A 221 -11.75 0.31 12.26
CA VAL A 221 -13.04 -0.39 12.13
C VAL A 221 -13.12 -1.40 13.27
N SER A 222 -14.31 -1.54 13.87
CA SER A 222 -14.53 -2.50 14.96
C SER A 222 -14.16 -3.91 14.53
N SER A 223 -13.47 -4.64 15.41
CA SER A 223 -12.85 -5.94 15.10
C SER A 223 -13.84 -6.99 14.61
N ASP A 224 -15.06 -6.99 15.15
CA ASP A 224 -16.18 -7.87 14.75
C ASP A 224 -16.75 -7.54 13.36
N GLN A 225 -16.48 -6.34 12.84
CA GLN A 225 -16.90 -5.89 11.51
C GLN A 225 -15.76 -5.91 10.49
N GLN A 226 -14.54 -6.30 10.87
CA GLN A 226 -13.43 -6.40 9.94
C GLN A 226 -13.69 -7.48 8.86
N VAL A 227 -12.92 -7.44 7.77
CA VAL A 227 -13.03 -8.36 6.62
C VAL A 227 -14.29 -8.18 5.74
N LYS A 228 -15.34 -7.49 6.20
CA LYS A 228 -16.55 -7.17 5.41
C LYS A 228 -16.37 -6.08 4.34
N GLY A 229 -15.18 -5.47 4.28
CA GLY A 229 -14.83 -4.43 3.30
C GLY A 229 -15.03 -2.99 3.76
N TYR A 230 -15.48 -2.76 5.00
CA TYR A 230 -15.73 -1.42 5.55
C TYR A 230 -14.54 -0.47 5.45
N GLY A 231 -13.32 -0.92 5.76
CA GLY A 231 -12.12 -0.07 5.68
C GLY A 231 -11.87 0.47 4.26
N ALA A 232 -11.96 -0.39 3.24
CA ALA A 232 -11.81 0.06 1.86
C ALA A 232 -12.97 0.97 1.42
N HIS A 233 -14.19 0.69 1.92
CA HIS A 233 -15.37 1.45 1.58
C HIS A 233 -15.33 2.87 2.19
N ILE A 234 -15.02 3.01 3.48
CA ILE A 234 -14.90 4.33 4.13
C ILE A 234 -13.77 5.17 3.53
N MET A 235 -12.66 4.56 3.14
CA MET A 235 -11.58 5.29 2.45
C MET A 235 -12.02 5.79 1.07
N SER A 236 -12.87 5.03 0.37
CA SER A 236 -13.44 5.46 -0.92
C SER A 236 -14.41 6.63 -0.73
N HIS A 237 -15.28 6.54 0.28
CA HIS A 237 -16.14 7.64 0.71
C HIS A 237 -15.34 8.88 1.08
N LEU A 238 -14.28 8.73 1.90
CA LEU A 238 -13.42 9.84 2.30
C LEU A 238 -12.79 10.55 1.09
N LYS A 239 -12.22 9.79 0.15
CA LYS A 239 -11.59 10.33 -1.05
C LYS A 239 -12.59 11.09 -1.93
N ASP A 240 -13.76 10.49 -2.18
CA ASP A 240 -14.79 11.12 -3.00
C ASP A 240 -15.37 12.37 -2.32
N TYR A 241 -15.61 12.31 -1.00
CA TYR A 241 -16.07 13.45 -0.21
C TYR A 241 -15.06 14.60 -0.22
N VAL A 242 -13.81 14.34 0.17
CA VAL A 242 -12.77 15.38 0.30
C VAL A 242 -12.49 16.05 -1.04
N ARG A 243 -12.45 15.27 -2.14
CA ARG A 243 -12.25 15.84 -3.49
C ARG A 243 -13.45 16.66 -3.96
N ALA A 244 -14.67 16.29 -3.56
CA ALA A 244 -15.88 17.02 -3.94
C ALA A 244 -16.06 18.32 -3.14
N THR A 245 -15.59 18.36 -1.89
CA THR A 245 -15.85 19.47 -0.96
C THR A 245 -14.66 20.39 -0.70
N SER A 246 -13.46 20.02 -1.16
CA SER A 246 -12.23 20.75 -0.84
C SER A 246 -11.18 20.66 -1.96
N PRO A 247 -10.15 21.54 -1.98
CA PRO A 247 -9.04 21.46 -2.92
C PRO A 247 -7.98 20.41 -2.55
N VAL A 248 -8.22 19.61 -1.51
CA VAL A 248 -7.27 18.60 -1.03
C VAL A 248 -7.14 17.47 -2.06
N MET A 249 -5.90 17.17 -2.44
CA MET A 249 -5.56 16.10 -3.39
C MET A 249 -4.61 15.06 -2.80
N HIS A 250 -4.04 15.32 -1.63
CA HIS A 250 -3.07 14.44 -0.99
C HIS A 250 -3.51 14.08 0.44
N PHE A 251 -3.35 12.81 0.82
CA PHE A 251 -3.41 12.39 2.21
C PHE A 251 -2.01 12.04 2.70
N LEU A 252 -1.67 12.51 3.90
CA LEU A 252 -0.49 12.09 4.65
C LEU A 252 -0.93 11.39 5.92
N THR A 253 -0.22 10.34 6.31
CA THR A 253 -0.52 9.60 7.54
C THR A 253 0.73 8.90 8.05
N TYR A 254 0.83 8.76 9.38
CA TYR A 254 1.76 7.83 9.99
C TYR A 254 1.04 6.51 10.26
N ALA A 255 1.35 5.50 9.46
CA ALA A 255 0.80 4.16 9.61
C ALA A 255 1.65 3.34 10.58
N ASP A 256 1.03 2.61 11.50
CA ASP A 256 1.75 1.58 12.24
C ASP A 256 2.15 0.43 11.30
N ASN A 257 3.12 -0.39 11.73
CA ASN A 257 3.65 -1.47 10.91
C ASN A 257 2.56 -2.47 10.46
N TYR A 258 1.52 -2.67 11.29
CA TYR A 258 0.40 -3.56 10.97
C TYR A 258 -0.60 -2.96 9.96
N ALA A 259 -0.74 -1.63 9.87
CA ALA A 259 -1.65 -0.98 8.92
C ALA A 259 -1.00 -0.60 7.59
N THR A 260 0.33 -0.65 7.46
CA THR A 260 1.03 -0.32 6.19
C THR A 260 0.42 -1.03 4.98
N GLY A 261 0.15 -2.33 5.08
CA GLY A 261 -0.48 -3.13 4.02
C GLY A 261 -1.91 -2.71 3.69
N TYR A 262 -2.67 -2.21 4.68
CA TYR A 262 -3.99 -1.62 4.43
C TYR A 262 -3.87 -0.34 3.62
N PHE A 263 -3.00 0.59 4.04
CA PHE A 263 -2.80 1.87 3.36
C PHE A 263 -2.23 1.68 1.95
N GLN A 264 -1.31 0.74 1.74
CA GLN A 264 -0.81 0.38 0.41
C GLN A 264 -1.95 -0.06 -0.52
N LYS A 265 -2.87 -0.92 -0.05
CA LYS A 265 -4.06 -1.31 -0.82
C LYS A 265 -5.00 -0.13 -1.11
N GLN A 266 -4.95 0.92 -0.29
CA GLN A 266 -5.68 2.16 -0.53
C GLN A 266 -4.90 3.17 -1.39
N GLY A 267 -3.77 2.78 -1.99
CA GLY A 267 -2.98 3.66 -2.87
C GLY A 267 -2.10 4.66 -2.11
N PHE A 268 -1.70 4.32 -0.89
CA PHE A 268 -0.62 5.03 -0.20
C PHE A 268 0.74 4.41 -0.52
N THR A 269 1.77 5.24 -0.56
CA THR A 269 3.17 4.83 -0.74
C THR A 269 4.03 5.42 0.37
N LYS A 270 5.16 4.76 0.67
CA LYS A 270 6.18 5.30 1.58
C LYS A 270 6.96 6.47 0.94
N ALA A 271 6.97 6.55 -0.39
CA ALA A 271 7.64 7.61 -1.12
C ALA A 271 6.80 8.90 -1.09
N VAL A 272 7.14 9.82 -0.20
CA VAL A 272 6.50 11.13 -0.09
C VAL A 272 7.04 12.05 -1.19
N SER A 273 6.23 12.31 -2.20
CA SER A 273 6.52 13.23 -3.31
C SER A 273 6.09 14.67 -3.05
N LEU A 274 5.25 14.90 -2.03
CA LEU A 274 4.85 16.24 -1.63
C LEU A 274 6.04 16.98 -1.00
N ASP A 275 6.30 18.21 -1.45
CA ASP A 275 7.39 19.04 -0.94
C ASP A 275 7.34 19.14 0.60
N LYS A 276 8.48 18.84 1.25
CA LYS A 276 8.66 18.90 2.70
C LYS A 276 8.18 20.23 3.27
N ALA A 277 8.42 21.36 2.59
CA ALA A 277 8.00 22.68 3.05
C ALA A 277 6.47 22.83 3.22
N LEU A 278 5.68 22.01 2.51
CA LEU A 278 4.23 22.06 2.60
C LEU A 278 3.68 21.37 3.85
N TRP A 279 4.34 20.32 4.36
CA TRP A 279 3.78 19.47 5.42
C TRP A 279 4.62 19.35 6.68
N MET A 280 5.93 19.60 6.60
CA MET A 280 6.84 19.52 7.74
C MET A 280 6.46 20.57 8.80
N GLY A 281 6.31 20.13 10.05
CA GLY A 281 5.83 20.96 11.16
C GLY A 281 4.32 21.15 11.25
N TYR A 282 3.53 20.70 10.26
CA TYR A 282 2.07 20.75 10.28
C TYR A 282 1.42 19.46 10.76
N ILE A 283 1.99 18.32 10.38
CA ILE A 283 1.55 16.99 10.79
C ILE A 283 2.25 16.56 12.09
N LYS A 284 1.70 15.56 12.77
CA LYS A 284 2.30 14.98 13.97
C LYS A 284 3.16 13.77 13.63
N ASP A 285 4.35 13.74 14.19
CA ASP A 285 5.25 12.60 14.12
C ASP A 285 4.87 11.59 15.20
N TYR A 286 4.75 10.32 14.81
CA TYR A 286 4.45 9.23 15.73
C TYR A 286 5.63 8.26 15.76
N GLU A 287 6.18 8.04 16.94
CA GLU A 287 7.28 7.10 17.14
C GLU A 287 6.87 5.69 16.69
N GLY A 288 7.70 5.07 15.84
CA GLY A 288 7.42 3.75 15.27
C GLY A 288 6.33 3.73 14.18
N GLY A 289 5.84 4.89 13.75
CA GLY A 289 4.99 5.02 12.57
C GLY A 289 5.79 5.19 11.29
N THR A 290 5.30 4.64 10.18
CA THR A 290 5.82 4.87 8.83
C THR A 290 5.00 5.99 8.17
N LEU A 291 5.67 7.09 7.79
CA LEU A 291 5.04 8.15 7.01
C LEU A 291 4.64 7.61 5.62
N MET A 292 3.39 7.84 5.22
CA MET A 292 2.85 7.40 3.94
C MET A 292 2.01 8.50 3.28
N GLN A 293 2.10 8.57 1.95
CA GLN A 293 1.36 9.53 1.12
C GLN A 293 0.40 8.80 0.17
N CYS A 294 -0.84 9.28 0.07
CA CYS A 294 -1.76 8.97 -1.03
C CYS A 294 -1.99 10.21 -1.90
N SER A 295 -1.75 10.11 -3.20
CA SER A 295 -2.14 11.12 -4.18
C SER A 295 -3.41 10.68 -4.90
N MET A 296 -4.48 11.44 -4.75
CA MET A 296 -5.78 11.09 -5.34
C MET A 296 -5.79 11.31 -6.85
N LEU A 297 -6.52 10.46 -7.56
CA LEU A 297 -6.74 10.60 -9.00
C LEU A 297 -7.83 11.66 -9.26
N PRO A 298 -7.60 12.59 -10.22
CA PRO A 298 -8.47 13.75 -10.40
C PRO A 298 -9.86 13.39 -10.97
N ARG A 299 -9.94 12.34 -11.79
CA ARG A 299 -11.14 12.01 -12.59
C ARG A 299 -11.89 10.76 -12.12
N VAL A 300 -11.42 10.10 -11.06
CA VAL A 300 -11.93 8.79 -10.64
C VAL A 300 -12.86 8.94 -9.45
N ARG A 301 -14.13 8.54 -9.57
CA ARG A 301 -15.00 8.31 -8.41
C ARG A 301 -14.62 6.97 -7.77
N TYR A 302 -14.05 7.02 -6.57
CA TYR A 302 -13.50 5.85 -5.88
C TYR A 302 -14.57 4.83 -5.50
N LEU A 303 -15.79 5.26 -5.16
CA LEU A 303 -16.92 4.36 -4.92
C LEU A 303 -17.30 3.53 -6.16
N GLU A 304 -17.03 4.04 -7.36
CA GLU A 304 -17.30 3.35 -8.63
C GLU A 304 -16.05 2.67 -9.23
N ALA A 305 -14.89 2.79 -8.58
CA ALA A 305 -13.62 2.33 -9.14
C ALA A 305 -13.64 0.84 -9.52
N GLY A 306 -14.28 -0.02 -8.72
CA GLY A 306 -14.41 -1.44 -9.03
C GLY A 306 -15.16 -1.70 -10.35
N ARG A 307 -16.28 -0.98 -10.56
CA ARG A 307 -17.08 -1.09 -11.79
C ARG A 307 -16.34 -0.49 -12.99
N MET A 308 -15.65 0.63 -12.79
CA MET A 308 -14.80 1.24 -13.81
C MET A 308 -13.69 0.29 -14.28
N LEU A 309 -12.96 -0.34 -13.34
CA LEU A 309 -11.90 -1.29 -13.65
C LEU A 309 -12.44 -2.54 -14.38
N LEU A 310 -13.62 -3.03 -13.99
CA LEU A 310 -14.26 -4.16 -14.68
C LEU A 310 -14.62 -3.80 -16.13
N LYS A 311 -15.17 -2.60 -16.36
CA LYS A 311 -15.47 -2.09 -17.71
C LYS A 311 -14.20 -1.94 -18.54
N GLN A 312 -13.12 -1.41 -17.97
CA GLN A 312 -11.82 -1.29 -18.64
C GLN A 312 -11.25 -2.65 -19.02
N LYS A 313 -11.28 -3.62 -18.10
CA LYS A 313 -10.85 -4.99 -18.37
C LYS A 313 -11.66 -5.60 -19.51
N GLU A 314 -12.98 -5.44 -19.49
CA GLU A 314 -13.85 -5.97 -20.54
C GLU A 314 -13.61 -5.31 -21.89
N ALA A 315 -13.36 -4.00 -21.94
CA ALA A 315 -13.01 -3.28 -23.17
C ALA A 315 -11.70 -3.83 -23.79
N VAL A 316 -10.70 -4.11 -22.96
CA VAL A 316 -9.45 -4.74 -23.41
C VAL A 316 -9.70 -6.15 -23.92
N LEU A 317 -10.48 -6.96 -23.16
CA LEU A 317 -10.82 -8.32 -23.58
C LEU A 317 -11.63 -8.36 -24.88
N ALA A 318 -12.57 -7.43 -25.07
CA ALA A 318 -13.34 -7.30 -26.30
C ALA A 318 -12.44 -7.04 -27.52
N LYS A 319 -11.34 -6.29 -27.34
CA LYS A 319 -10.34 -6.08 -28.40
C LYS A 319 -9.46 -7.31 -28.63
N ILE A 320 -9.17 -8.07 -27.58
CA ILE A 320 -8.37 -9.31 -27.65
C ILE A 320 -9.15 -10.44 -28.33
N ARG A 321 -10.45 -10.62 -28.02
CA ARG A 321 -11.28 -11.75 -28.53
C ARG A 321 -11.21 -11.98 -30.04
N PRO A 322 -11.38 -10.97 -30.93
CA PRO A 322 -11.32 -11.20 -32.38
C PRO A 322 -9.91 -11.53 -32.89
N LEU A 323 -8.86 -11.22 -32.12
CA LEU A 323 -7.46 -11.48 -32.50
C LEU A 323 -6.92 -12.78 -31.87
N SER A 324 -7.41 -13.12 -30.68
CA SER A 324 -6.91 -14.24 -29.89
C SER A 324 -7.54 -15.55 -30.33
N ARG A 325 -6.67 -16.54 -30.57
CA ARG A 325 -7.05 -17.94 -30.78
C ARG A 325 -6.95 -18.78 -29.51
N SER A 326 -6.66 -18.16 -28.35
CA SER A 326 -6.42 -18.88 -27.09
C SER A 326 -7.65 -19.59 -26.53
N HIS A 327 -8.86 -19.22 -26.99
CA HIS A 327 -10.11 -19.87 -26.61
C HIS A 327 -10.39 -21.17 -27.39
N ILE A 328 -9.61 -21.46 -28.44
CA ILE A 328 -9.74 -22.67 -29.24
C ILE A 328 -9.14 -23.84 -28.45
N VAL A 329 -9.99 -24.81 -28.10
CA VAL A 329 -9.55 -26.06 -27.48
C VAL A 329 -9.11 -27.03 -28.57
N HIS A 330 -7.82 -27.38 -28.58
CA HIS A 330 -7.28 -28.37 -29.51
C HIS A 330 -7.34 -29.78 -28.90
N PRO A 331 -7.71 -30.81 -29.67
CA PRO A 331 -7.71 -32.19 -29.19
C PRO A 331 -6.27 -32.63 -28.85
N PRO A 332 -6.11 -33.63 -27.96
CA PRO A 332 -4.80 -34.19 -27.69
C PRO A 332 -4.20 -34.79 -28.97
N PRO A 333 -2.86 -34.76 -29.12
CA PRO A 333 -2.16 -35.42 -30.22
C PRO A 333 -2.59 -36.90 -30.36
N PRO A 334 -2.90 -37.38 -31.58
CA PRO A 334 -3.30 -38.77 -31.82
C PRO A 334 -2.31 -39.80 -31.28
N GLN A 335 -1.02 -39.45 -31.23
CA GLN A 335 0.06 -40.28 -30.70
C GLN A 335 -0.14 -40.63 -29.21
N TRP A 336 -0.95 -39.88 -28.47
CA TRP A 336 -1.25 -40.11 -27.05
C TRP A 336 -2.59 -40.83 -26.81
N SER A 337 -3.30 -41.24 -27.87
CA SER A 337 -4.63 -41.89 -27.76
C SER A 337 -4.59 -43.40 -27.46
N GLY A 338 -3.41 -44.03 -27.49
CA GLY A 338 -3.24 -45.48 -27.29
C GLY A 338 -2.85 -45.88 -25.86
N ALA A 339 -2.98 -47.17 -25.55
CA ALA A 339 -2.67 -47.78 -24.23
C ALA A 339 -1.19 -47.71 -23.79
N GLY A 340 -0.30 -47.10 -24.60
CA GLY A 340 1.14 -46.99 -24.37
C GLY A 340 1.59 -45.79 -23.52
N GLY A 341 0.69 -44.87 -23.18
CA GLY A 341 0.99 -43.70 -22.34
C GLY A 341 1.46 -42.46 -23.12
N VAL A 342 1.99 -41.48 -22.39
CA VAL A 342 2.46 -40.19 -22.95
C VAL A 342 3.92 -40.33 -23.37
N HIS A 343 4.22 -40.05 -24.64
CA HIS A 343 5.58 -40.05 -25.19
C HIS A 343 5.98 -38.64 -25.66
N PRO A 344 7.28 -38.27 -25.64
CA PRO A 344 7.72 -36.98 -26.18
C PRO A 344 7.32 -36.79 -27.65
N ILE A 345 6.76 -35.62 -27.98
CA ILE A 345 6.40 -35.22 -29.34
C ILE A 345 7.15 -33.93 -29.64
N ASP A 346 7.59 -33.78 -30.90
CA ASP A 346 8.11 -32.49 -31.38
C ASP A 346 6.98 -31.43 -31.35
N PRO A 347 7.09 -30.36 -30.56
CA PRO A 347 6.06 -29.32 -30.48
C PRO A 347 5.78 -28.66 -31.83
N LEU A 348 6.77 -28.57 -32.74
CA LEU A 348 6.59 -27.97 -34.06
C LEU A 348 5.79 -28.86 -35.03
N SER A 349 5.66 -30.15 -34.72
CA SER A 349 4.76 -31.05 -35.46
C SER A 349 3.28 -30.77 -35.20
N ILE A 350 2.95 -30.05 -34.11
CA ILE A 350 1.57 -29.71 -33.75
C ILE A 350 1.17 -28.42 -34.47
N PRO A 351 0.22 -28.45 -35.42
CA PRO A 351 -0.12 -27.27 -36.24
C PRO A 351 -0.54 -26.05 -35.43
N ALA A 352 -1.24 -26.27 -34.31
CA ALA A 352 -1.67 -25.21 -33.40
C ALA A 352 -0.49 -24.49 -32.74
N ILE A 353 0.52 -25.23 -32.25
CA ILE A 353 1.73 -24.68 -31.64
C ILE A 353 2.57 -23.96 -32.69
N ARG A 354 2.76 -24.55 -33.87
CA ARG A 354 3.46 -23.89 -34.97
C ARG A 354 2.80 -22.56 -35.36
N ALA A 355 1.47 -22.50 -35.35
CA ALA A 355 0.72 -21.29 -35.71
C ALA A 355 0.82 -20.17 -34.67
N THR A 356 1.26 -20.43 -33.43
CA THR A 356 1.51 -19.37 -32.44
C THR A 356 2.87 -18.67 -32.65
N GLY A 357 3.72 -19.21 -33.54
CA GLY A 357 5.10 -18.76 -33.67
C GLY A 357 5.99 -19.24 -32.52
N TRP A 358 5.54 -20.25 -31.76
CA TRP A 358 6.33 -20.86 -30.69
C TRP A 358 7.67 -21.36 -31.24
N CYS A 359 8.74 -21.10 -30.49
CA CYS A 359 10.05 -21.66 -30.75
C CYS A 359 10.68 -22.20 -29.45
N PRO A 360 11.65 -23.12 -29.54
CA PRO A 360 12.32 -23.68 -28.37
C PRO A 360 12.90 -22.62 -27.43
N ALA A 361 13.45 -21.53 -27.98
CA ALA A 361 13.99 -20.42 -27.18
C ALA A 361 12.92 -19.71 -26.32
N MET A 362 11.68 -19.60 -26.80
CA MET A 362 10.58 -19.04 -26.01
C MET A 362 10.21 -19.94 -24.82
N ASP A 363 10.23 -21.27 -25.01
CA ASP A 363 9.97 -22.23 -23.94
C ASP A 363 11.12 -22.27 -22.92
N GLU A 364 12.36 -22.19 -23.39
CA GLU A 364 13.53 -22.07 -22.53
C GLU A 364 13.45 -20.82 -21.65
N MET A 365 13.11 -19.65 -22.21
CA MET A 365 12.89 -18.44 -21.42
C MET A 365 11.71 -18.56 -20.45
N ALA A 366 10.62 -19.24 -20.83
CA ALA A 366 9.45 -19.41 -19.97
C ALA A 366 9.71 -20.38 -18.81
N ARG A 367 10.57 -21.38 -19.02
CA ARG A 367 11.01 -22.34 -18.00
C ARG A 367 12.19 -21.85 -17.19
N ALA A 368 12.93 -20.86 -17.69
CA ALA A 368 14.02 -20.25 -16.96
C ALA A 368 13.49 -19.71 -15.62
N PRO A 369 14.12 -20.08 -14.49
CA PRO A 369 13.80 -19.49 -13.21
C PRO A 369 13.85 -17.98 -13.32
N ARG A 370 12.78 -17.30 -12.89
CA ARG A 370 12.71 -15.83 -12.92
C ARG A 370 13.82 -15.19 -12.08
N HIS A 371 14.27 -15.89 -11.06
CA HIS A 371 15.32 -15.47 -10.13
C HIS A 371 16.36 -16.57 -9.97
N GLY A 372 17.55 -16.19 -9.52
CA GLY A 372 18.64 -17.13 -9.24
C GLY A 372 18.30 -18.20 -8.19
N PRO A 373 19.06 -19.31 -8.13
CA PRO A 373 18.78 -20.45 -7.25
C PRO A 373 18.75 -20.09 -5.76
N HIS A 374 19.45 -19.03 -5.34
CA HIS A 374 19.53 -18.59 -3.95
C HIS A 374 18.50 -17.52 -3.58
N PHE A 375 17.68 -17.03 -4.53
CA PHE A 375 16.82 -15.87 -4.31
C PHE A 375 15.88 -16.04 -3.12
N THR A 376 15.30 -17.23 -2.96
CA THR A 376 14.34 -17.51 -1.88
C THR A 376 15.02 -17.47 -0.51
N GLU A 377 16.20 -18.09 -0.38
CA GLU A 377 16.98 -18.09 0.87
C GLU A 377 17.48 -16.68 1.20
N LEU A 378 18.03 -15.96 0.23
CA LEU A 378 18.51 -14.59 0.38
C LEU A 378 17.38 -13.64 0.80
N ARG A 379 16.20 -13.77 0.17
CA ARG A 379 15.02 -12.96 0.51
C ARG A 379 14.54 -13.25 1.92
N ARG A 380 14.49 -14.52 2.32
CA ARG A 380 14.13 -14.91 3.69
C ARG A 380 15.11 -14.35 4.71
N PHE A 381 16.41 -14.41 4.41
CA PHE A 381 17.45 -13.86 5.28
C PHE A 381 17.32 -12.34 5.42
N LEU A 382 17.21 -11.62 4.29
CA LEU A 382 17.09 -10.16 4.30
C LEU A 382 15.82 -9.70 5.03
N TYR A 383 14.70 -10.40 4.84
CA TYR A 383 13.47 -10.13 5.57
C TYR A 383 13.63 -10.26 7.09
N GLN A 384 14.36 -11.26 7.58
CA GLN A 384 14.63 -11.41 9.01
C GLN A 384 15.50 -10.27 9.53
N MET A 385 16.51 -9.85 8.76
CA MET A 385 17.36 -8.71 9.09
C MET A 385 16.55 -7.41 9.19
N GLN A 386 15.69 -7.13 8.21
CA GLN A 386 14.83 -5.94 8.19
C GLN A 386 13.84 -5.90 9.36
N ASN A 387 13.31 -7.04 9.80
CA ASN A 387 12.33 -7.09 10.89
C ASN A 387 12.95 -7.18 12.28
N HIS A 388 14.28 -7.26 12.39
CA HIS A 388 14.93 -7.27 13.68
C HIS A 388 14.81 -5.90 14.37
N LYS A 389 14.53 -5.88 15.67
CA LYS A 389 14.32 -4.64 16.47
C LYS A 389 15.47 -3.63 16.47
N GLN A 390 16.67 -4.04 16.03
CA GLN A 390 17.86 -3.17 15.94
C GLN A 390 18.13 -2.69 14.51
N ALA A 391 17.29 -3.04 13.53
CA ALA A 391 17.48 -2.70 12.12
C ALA A 391 17.08 -1.27 11.78
N TRP A 392 16.30 -0.59 12.64
CA TRP A 392 15.69 0.71 12.35
C TRP A 392 16.65 1.78 11.79
N PRO A 393 17.95 1.90 12.17
CA PRO A 393 18.84 2.90 11.58
C PRO A 393 19.31 2.56 10.16
N PHE A 394 19.19 1.29 9.76
CA PHE A 394 19.76 0.74 8.54
C PHE A 394 18.68 0.36 7.52
N LEU A 395 17.40 0.63 7.81
CA LEU A 395 16.29 0.28 6.92
C LEU A 395 16.31 1.08 5.62
N HIS A 396 16.85 2.30 5.65
CA HIS A 396 16.83 3.26 4.54
C HIS A 396 18.17 3.99 4.42
N PRO A 397 18.48 4.56 3.24
CA PRO A 397 19.68 5.38 3.06
C PRO A 397 19.71 6.54 4.05
N VAL A 398 20.91 6.91 4.51
CA VAL A 398 21.09 8.07 5.40
C VAL A 398 20.64 9.34 4.68
N ASN A 399 19.75 10.12 5.28
CA ASN A 399 19.25 11.34 4.65
C ASN A 399 20.33 12.44 4.63
N ARG A 400 20.71 12.89 3.42
CA ARG A 400 21.71 13.96 3.23
C ARG A 400 21.31 15.29 3.87
N ASP A 401 20.01 15.58 3.95
CA ASP A 401 19.53 16.82 4.56
C ASP A 401 19.71 16.81 6.09
N GLU A 402 19.64 15.62 6.70
CA GLU A 402 19.77 15.44 8.15
C GLU A 402 21.23 15.23 8.58
N VAL A 403 22.03 14.60 7.71
CA VAL A 403 23.45 14.31 7.96
C VAL A 403 24.29 14.78 6.75
N PRO A 404 24.60 16.09 6.66
CA PRO A 404 25.17 16.70 5.45
C PRO A 404 26.54 16.16 5.03
N ASP A 405 27.38 15.81 5.99
CA ASP A 405 28.75 15.34 5.78
C ASP A 405 28.85 13.82 5.58
N TYR A 406 27.78 13.05 5.80
CA TYR A 406 27.79 11.59 5.73
C TYR A 406 28.40 11.07 4.42
N TYR A 407 27.89 11.53 3.28
CA TYR A 407 28.34 11.11 1.94
C TYR A 407 29.72 11.67 1.54
N THR A 408 30.28 12.58 2.35
CA THR A 408 31.67 13.02 2.19
C THR A 408 32.63 12.05 2.89
N VAL A 409 32.22 11.46 4.01
CA VAL A 409 33.00 10.51 4.83
C VAL A 409 32.83 9.06 4.33
N ILE A 410 31.59 8.66 4.03
CA ILE A 410 31.21 7.34 3.55
C ILE A 410 31.11 7.36 2.03
N LYS A 411 31.97 6.58 1.37
CA LYS A 411 32.11 6.55 -0.09
C LYS A 411 31.21 5.51 -0.76
N GLU A 412 30.96 4.40 -0.07
CA GLU A 412 30.12 3.31 -0.55
C GLU A 412 28.96 3.12 0.43
N PRO A 413 27.92 3.98 0.37
CA PRO A 413 26.77 3.86 1.26
C PRO A 413 25.99 2.57 0.94
N MET A 414 25.43 1.95 1.97
CA MET A 414 24.58 0.77 1.85
C MET A 414 23.52 0.78 2.96
N ASP A 415 22.36 0.21 2.67
CA ASP A 415 21.23 0.05 3.58
C ASP A 415 20.35 -1.13 3.15
N LEU A 416 19.46 -1.57 4.04
CA LEU A 416 18.64 -2.77 3.84
C LEU A 416 17.56 -2.61 2.76
N SER A 417 17.11 -1.40 2.44
CA SER A 417 16.19 -1.18 1.32
C SER A 417 16.91 -1.21 -0.03
N THR A 418 18.11 -0.65 -0.11
CA THR A 418 18.98 -0.78 -1.29
C THR A 418 19.35 -2.26 -1.55
N MET A 419 19.64 -3.02 -0.50
CA MET A 419 19.87 -4.47 -0.62
C MET A 419 18.62 -5.21 -1.11
N GLU A 420 17.42 -4.82 -0.67
CA GLU A 420 16.17 -5.44 -1.15
C GLU A 420 15.96 -5.19 -2.64
N GLU A 421 16.19 -3.95 -3.09
CA GLU A 421 16.12 -3.60 -4.51
C GLU A 421 17.13 -4.41 -5.34
N ARG A 422 18.40 -4.47 -4.91
CA ARG A 422 19.45 -5.28 -5.56
C ARG A 422 19.05 -6.75 -5.66
N LEU A 423 18.49 -7.32 -4.59
CA LEU A 423 18.03 -8.70 -4.60
C LEU A 423 16.90 -8.92 -5.60
N THR A 424 15.90 -8.03 -5.65
CA THR A 424 14.78 -8.14 -6.61
C THR A 424 15.20 -8.00 -8.08
N GLN A 425 16.36 -7.40 -8.32
CA GLN A 425 16.98 -7.24 -9.63
C GLN A 425 18.00 -8.35 -9.96
N ASP A 426 18.07 -9.42 -9.16
CA ASP A 426 19.02 -10.53 -9.30
C ASP A 426 20.50 -10.09 -9.31
N MET A 427 20.82 -8.99 -8.61
CA MET A 427 22.20 -8.49 -8.50
C MET A 427 23.07 -9.26 -7.49
N TYR A 428 22.48 -10.20 -6.75
CA TYR A 428 23.21 -11.10 -5.85
C TYR A 428 23.27 -12.49 -6.46
N THR A 429 24.47 -12.89 -6.89
CA THR A 429 24.70 -14.23 -7.46
C THR A 429 24.71 -15.31 -6.39
N GLY A 430 25.00 -14.95 -5.14
CA GLY A 430 25.06 -15.85 -4.01
C GLY A 430 25.11 -15.12 -2.65
N PRO A 431 25.12 -15.87 -1.54
CA PRO A 431 25.09 -15.32 -0.19
C PRO A 431 26.34 -14.50 0.19
N GLN A 432 27.48 -14.75 -0.44
CA GLN A 432 28.73 -14.01 -0.23
C GLN A 432 28.54 -12.51 -0.48
N GLU A 433 27.93 -12.16 -1.61
CA GLU A 433 27.75 -10.76 -2.03
C GLU A 433 26.74 -10.04 -1.12
N LEU A 434 25.67 -10.72 -0.73
CA LEU A 434 24.66 -10.17 0.18
C LEU A 434 25.27 -9.95 1.58
N VAL A 435 26.05 -10.91 2.10
CA VAL A 435 26.75 -10.77 3.39
C VAL A 435 27.79 -9.66 3.33
N ARG A 436 28.50 -9.48 2.21
CA ARG A 436 29.43 -8.36 2.01
C ARG A 436 28.73 -7.01 2.13
N ASP A 437 27.60 -6.82 1.45
CA ASP A 437 26.82 -5.57 1.54
C ASP A 437 26.26 -5.37 2.96
N MET A 438 25.89 -6.43 3.67
CA MET A 438 25.48 -6.35 5.08
C MET A 438 26.64 -5.93 6.00
N LYS A 439 27.85 -6.47 5.80
CA LYS A 439 29.07 -6.03 6.54
C LYS A 439 29.38 -4.57 6.25
N LEU A 440 29.22 -4.12 5.00
CA LEU A 440 29.41 -2.73 4.59
C LEU A 440 28.49 -1.77 5.37
N ILE A 441 27.24 -2.14 5.65
CA ILE A 441 26.34 -1.36 6.52
C ILE A 441 26.97 -1.15 7.91
N PHE A 442 27.49 -2.22 8.52
CA PHE A 442 28.06 -2.17 9.86
C PHE A 442 29.39 -1.42 9.91
N ASP A 443 30.25 -1.61 8.91
CA ASP A 443 31.54 -0.94 8.79
C ASP A 443 31.36 0.55 8.54
N ASN A 444 30.43 0.95 7.67
CA ASN A 444 30.07 2.35 7.49
C ASN A 444 29.52 2.97 8.77
N CYS A 445 28.69 2.22 9.52
CA CYS A 445 28.16 2.68 10.80
C CYS A 445 29.30 2.95 11.80
N ARG A 446 30.24 2.01 11.96
CA ARG A 446 31.41 2.14 12.85
C ARG A 446 32.39 3.22 12.41
N LYS A 447 32.56 3.41 11.10
CA LYS A 447 33.45 4.43 10.53
C LYS A 447 32.92 5.84 10.80
N TYR A 448 31.61 6.02 10.72
CA TYR A 448 30.97 7.32 10.87
C TYR A 448 30.62 7.67 12.33
N ASN A 449 30.19 6.68 13.12
CA ASN A 449 29.65 6.89 14.45
C ASN A 449 30.62 6.41 15.55
N ASP A 450 30.69 7.16 16.65
CA ASP A 450 31.41 6.73 17.83
C ASP A 450 30.83 5.43 18.43
N ALA A 451 31.68 4.62 19.06
CA ALA A 451 31.31 3.32 19.63
C ALA A 451 30.24 3.41 20.73
N THR A 452 30.10 4.56 21.40
CA THR A 452 29.14 4.78 22.48
C THR A 452 27.72 5.07 21.98
N THR A 453 27.57 5.43 20.70
CA THR A 453 26.29 5.84 20.10
C THR A 453 25.28 4.68 20.06
N ILE A 454 23.99 5.05 19.99
CA ILE A 454 22.92 4.06 19.79
C ILE A 454 23.07 3.32 18.45
N TYR A 455 23.56 4.00 17.42
CA TYR A 455 23.77 3.44 16.08
C TYR A 455 24.82 2.32 16.10
N SER A 456 25.97 2.55 16.72
CA SER A 456 27.04 1.54 16.88
C SER A 456 26.56 0.34 17.71
N LYS A 457 25.74 0.58 18.76
CA LYS A 457 25.11 -0.50 19.54
C LYS A 457 24.11 -1.30 18.73
N CYS A 458 23.31 -0.65 17.88
CA CYS A 458 22.39 -1.32 16.98
C CYS A 458 23.14 -2.16 15.93
N ALA A 459 24.18 -1.61 15.31
CA ALA A 459 25.03 -2.33 14.36
C ALA A 459 25.62 -3.60 14.97
N ALA A 460 26.26 -3.50 16.14
CA ALA A 460 26.87 -4.66 16.80
C ALA A 460 25.85 -5.77 17.14
N LYS A 461 24.65 -5.39 17.60
CA LYS A 461 23.59 -6.37 17.90
C LYS A 461 23.00 -7.00 16.65
N LEU A 462 22.81 -6.21 15.59
CA LEU A 462 22.27 -6.69 14.33
C LEU A 462 23.26 -7.57 13.58
N GLU A 463 24.55 -7.23 13.60
CA GLU A 463 25.64 -8.06 13.05
C GLU A 463 25.77 -9.38 13.80
N LYS A 464 25.67 -9.37 15.13
CA LYS A 464 25.61 -10.62 15.91
C LYS A 464 24.44 -11.51 15.48
N TYR A 465 23.26 -10.91 15.27
CA TYR A 465 22.07 -11.63 14.79
C TYR A 465 22.24 -12.14 13.36
N MET A 466 22.85 -11.36 12.46
CA MET A 466 23.23 -11.79 11.12
C MET A 466 24.01 -13.10 11.16
N TRP A 467 25.06 -13.17 11.99
CA TRP A 467 25.88 -14.37 12.12
C TRP A 467 25.13 -15.56 12.74
N THR A 468 24.12 -15.34 13.59
CA THR A 468 23.26 -16.44 14.04
C THR A 468 22.43 -17.01 12.89
N LEU A 469 21.91 -16.15 12.01
CA LEU A 469 21.14 -16.59 10.84
C LEU A 469 22.02 -17.30 9.80
N VAL A 470 23.26 -16.82 9.59
CA VAL A 470 24.21 -17.50 8.69
C VAL A 470 24.53 -18.91 9.19
N LYS A 471 24.71 -19.09 10.50
CA LYS A 471 24.96 -20.42 11.11
C LYS A 471 23.79 -21.39 10.99
N GLU A 472 22.57 -20.88 10.96
CA GLU A 472 21.36 -21.70 10.80
C GLU A 472 21.20 -22.29 9.38
N VAL A 473 21.98 -21.80 8.41
CA VAL A 473 21.96 -22.29 7.02
C VAL A 473 23.21 -23.15 6.78
N PRO A 474 23.10 -24.48 6.75
CA PRO A 474 24.22 -25.40 6.52
C PRO A 474 25.08 -25.02 5.31
N GLU A 475 24.42 -24.61 4.22
CA GLU A 475 25.06 -24.26 2.95
C GLU A 475 25.92 -22.99 3.03
N TRP A 476 25.77 -22.17 4.08
CA TRP A 476 26.47 -20.89 4.24
C TRP A 476 27.60 -20.96 5.27
N HIS A 477 27.92 -22.15 5.80
CA HIS A 477 28.96 -22.31 6.82
C HIS A 477 30.33 -21.77 6.39
N ASN A 478 30.68 -21.88 5.11
CA ASN A 478 31.95 -21.38 4.58
C ASN A 478 32.10 -19.85 4.75
N LEU A 479 31.00 -19.10 4.88
CA LEU A 479 31.02 -17.65 5.13
C LEU A 479 31.49 -17.31 6.56
N LEU A 480 31.49 -18.30 7.46
CA LEU A 480 31.96 -18.14 8.85
C LEU A 480 33.48 -18.19 8.94
N ASP A 481 34.14 -18.93 8.04
CA ASP A 481 35.59 -19.08 8.03
C ASP A 481 36.29 -17.81 7.52
N GLU A 482 35.64 -17.07 6.61
CA GLU A 482 36.05 -15.73 6.16
C GLU A 482 35.94 -14.64 7.23
N GLN A 483 35.38 -14.94 8.40
CA GLN A 483 35.37 -14.04 9.57
C GLN A 483 36.64 -14.19 10.43
N ALA A 484 37.29 -15.37 10.38
CA ALA A 484 38.43 -15.72 11.24
C ALA A 484 39.80 -15.44 10.61
N SER A 485 39.81 -15.01 9.34
CA SER A 485 40.99 -14.53 8.59
C SER A 485 40.93 -13.02 8.47
#